data_AF-A0A524D3Z6-F1
#
_entry.id   AF-A0A524D3Z6-F1
#
_cell.length_a   1.000
_cell.length_b   1.000
_cell.length_c   1.000
_cell.angle_alpha   90.00
_cell.angle_beta   90.00
_cell.angle_gamma   90.00
#
_symmetry.space_group_name_H-M   'P 1'
#
loop_
_entity.id
_entity.type
_entity.pdbx_description
1 polymer ?
#
loop_
_entity_poly.entity_id
_entity_poly.type
_entity_poly.pdbx_seq_one_letter_code
_entity_poly.pdbx_strand_id
1 'polypeptide(L)'
;MTDLLYKCMQCGVCCFEIPESPGAKRIPLYPEEVDRLVDVAKERDIKFQVIEDLVFPDTINKKILVITYKILLNNEKKGCPFFDENTGCTVHEIKPYACQAYPLSLKRIDSFNLEITIDPLCHFVIQHREALKKKADMESIKKIFKNEYPKAEKFFRKNKRIQLKIRKLEAEKKISIPREITLEQFNDALKNWEREEIRTK
;
A
#
# COMPACT_ATOMS: atom_id res chain seq x y z
N MET A 1 -30.66 -7.43 16.56
CA MET A 1 -29.68 -6.39 16.21
C MET A 1 -28.93 -6.87 14.99
N THR A 2 -29.01 -6.14 13.88
CA THR A 2 -28.30 -6.47 12.65
C THR A 2 -26.80 -6.36 12.89
N ASP A 3 -26.05 -7.42 12.60
CA ASP A 3 -24.59 -7.38 12.70
C ASP A 3 -24.05 -6.35 11.70
N LEU A 4 -23.35 -5.34 12.21
CA LEU A 4 -22.69 -4.32 11.40
C LEU A 4 -21.64 -5.00 10.53
N LEU A 5 -21.77 -4.88 9.21
CA LEU A 5 -20.84 -5.43 8.23
C LEU A 5 -20.32 -4.31 7.33
N TYR A 6 -19.01 -4.27 7.14
CA TYR A 6 -18.38 -3.31 6.25
C TYR A 6 -18.77 -3.56 4.79
N LYS A 7 -19.10 -2.47 4.09
CA LYS A 7 -19.24 -2.44 2.65
C LYS A 7 -18.56 -1.19 2.09
N CYS A 8 -17.65 -1.37 1.14
CA CYS A 8 -17.04 -0.26 0.43
C CYS A 8 -18.14 0.54 -0.29
N MET A 9 -18.24 1.83 0.02
CA MET A 9 -19.24 2.73 -0.57
C MET A 9 -18.84 3.27 -1.95
N GLN A 10 -17.66 2.87 -2.46
CA GLN A 10 -17.09 3.36 -3.72
C GLN A 10 -17.03 4.89 -3.85
N CYS A 11 -17.00 5.61 -2.72
CA CYS A 11 -17.08 7.07 -2.66
C CYS A 11 -15.82 7.83 -3.11
N GLY A 12 -14.74 7.12 -3.46
CA GLY A 12 -13.50 7.75 -3.92
C GLY A 12 -12.59 8.35 -2.85
N VAL A 13 -13.01 8.45 -1.58
CA VAL A 13 -12.14 9.04 -0.51
C VAL A 13 -10.76 8.39 -0.42
N CYS A 14 -10.66 7.07 -0.63
CA CYS A 14 -9.37 6.40 -0.62
C CYS A 14 -8.53 6.61 -1.89
N CYS A 15 -9.12 7.17 -2.94
CA CYS A 15 -8.55 7.36 -4.27
C CYS A 15 -7.97 8.77 -4.48
N PHE A 16 -8.35 9.77 -3.68
CA PHE A 16 -7.88 11.14 -3.83
C PHE A 16 -6.78 11.51 -2.83
N GLU A 17 -6.00 12.54 -3.18
CA GLU A 17 -5.12 13.23 -2.24
C GLU A 17 -5.91 13.79 -1.05
N ILE A 18 -5.22 13.90 0.09
CA ILE A 18 -5.81 14.52 1.29
C ILE A 18 -5.65 16.04 1.14
N PRO A 19 -6.75 16.82 1.05
CA PRO A 19 -6.66 18.27 0.80
C PRO A 19 -5.79 19.01 1.83
N GLU A 20 -5.86 18.59 3.09
CA GLU A 20 -5.13 19.19 4.20
C GLU A 20 -3.64 18.77 4.25
N SER A 21 -3.26 17.72 3.50
CA SER A 21 -1.89 17.21 3.48
C SER A 21 -1.52 16.67 2.09
N PRO A 22 -1.29 17.56 1.10
CA PRO A 22 -0.95 17.15 -0.26
C PRO A 22 0.32 16.29 -0.30
N GLY A 23 0.25 15.13 -0.95
CA GLY A 23 1.36 14.19 -1.09
C GLY A 23 1.52 13.24 0.09
N ALA A 24 0.71 13.38 1.15
CA ALA A 24 0.67 12.41 2.24
C ALA A 24 -0.01 11.09 1.82
N LYS A 25 -0.87 11.14 0.80
CA LYS A 25 -1.54 9.94 0.32
C LYS A 25 -0.55 9.03 -0.40
N ARG A 26 -0.35 7.83 0.15
CA ARG A 26 0.50 6.79 -0.45
C ARG A 26 -0.31 5.53 -0.67
N ILE A 27 -0.44 5.12 -1.93
CA ILE A 27 -1.00 3.83 -2.32
C ILE A 27 0.17 2.98 -2.81
N PRO A 28 0.80 2.18 -1.92
CA PRO A 28 1.93 1.36 -2.30
C PRO A 28 1.48 0.21 -3.19
N LEU A 29 2.28 -0.05 -4.22
CA LEU A 29 2.12 -1.12 -5.19
C LEU A 29 3.39 -1.98 -5.18
N TYR A 30 3.24 -3.29 -5.14
CA TYR A 30 4.37 -4.17 -5.45
C TYR A 30 4.64 -4.19 -6.96
N PRO A 31 5.86 -4.52 -7.39
CA PRO A 31 6.22 -4.58 -8.81
C PRO A 31 5.24 -5.38 -9.67
N GLU A 32 4.81 -6.57 -9.22
CA GLU A 32 3.83 -7.38 -9.97
C GLU A 32 2.43 -6.75 -10.07
N GLU A 33 2.09 -5.85 -9.14
CA GLU A 33 0.83 -5.11 -9.20
C GLU A 33 0.93 -3.92 -10.16
N VAL A 34 2.12 -3.32 -10.26
CA VAL A 34 2.42 -2.31 -11.27
C VAL A 34 2.30 -2.91 -12.66
N ASP A 35 2.94 -4.05 -12.92
CA ASP A 35 2.87 -4.73 -14.23
C ASP A 35 1.41 -4.91 -14.68
N ARG A 36 0.60 -5.53 -13.81
CA ARG A 36 -0.82 -5.77 -14.07
C ARG A 36 -1.62 -4.49 -14.31
N LEU A 37 -1.38 -3.44 -13.52
CA LEU A 37 -2.11 -2.18 -13.68
C LEU A 37 -1.65 -1.38 -14.91
N VAL A 38 -0.39 -1.50 -15.30
CA VAL A 38 0.13 -0.93 -16.55
C VAL A 38 -0.54 -1.58 -17.74
N ASP A 39 -0.71 -2.90 -17.74
CA ASP A 39 -1.39 -3.61 -18.83
C ASP A 39 -2.85 -3.16 -18.96
N VAL A 40 -3.58 -3.10 -17.84
CA VAL A 40 -4.96 -2.60 -17.79
C VAL A 40 -5.06 -1.14 -18.24
N ALA A 41 -4.08 -0.32 -17.87
CA ALA A 41 -4.04 1.08 -18.27
C ALA A 41 -3.82 1.22 -19.78
N LYS A 42 -2.92 0.42 -20.37
CA LYS A 42 -2.70 0.40 -21.82
C LYS A 42 -3.93 -0.06 -22.59
N GLU A 43 -4.59 -1.13 -22.13
CA GLU A 43 -5.81 -1.65 -22.76
C GLU A 43 -6.96 -0.63 -22.77
N ARG A 44 -7.00 0.25 -21.77
CA ARG A 44 -8.08 1.23 -21.57
C ARG A 44 -7.69 2.66 -21.95
N ASP A 45 -6.51 2.85 -22.52
CA ASP A 45 -5.95 4.18 -22.83
C ASP A 45 -5.96 5.16 -21.63
N ILE A 46 -5.61 4.65 -20.45
CA ILE A 46 -5.52 5.43 -19.21
C ILE A 46 -4.07 5.86 -18.97
N LYS A 47 -3.85 7.14 -18.75
CA LYS A 47 -2.55 7.66 -18.31
C LYS A 47 -2.26 7.24 -16.86
N PHE A 48 -1.58 6.11 -16.70
CA PHE A 48 -1.15 5.58 -15.40
C PHE A 48 0.35 5.83 -15.19
N GLN A 49 0.69 6.48 -14.09
CA GLN A 49 2.07 6.78 -13.72
C GLN A 49 2.36 6.33 -12.29
N VAL A 50 3.56 5.80 -12.09
CA VAL A 50 4.07 5.36 -10.79
C VAL A 50 5.50 5.86 -10.61
N ILE A 51 5.92 5.98 -9.36
CA ILE A 51 7.30 6.31 -8.98
C ILE A 51 7.74 5.37 -7.87
N GLU A 52 9.04 5.14 -7.72
CA GLU A 52 9.57 4.35 -6.61
C GLU A 52 9.14 4.96 -5.25
N ASP A 53 8.74 4.11 -4.30
CA ASP A 53 8.15 4.52 -3.02
C ASP A 53 8.98 4.09 -1.82
N LEU A 54 9.37 2.82 -1.79
CA LEU A 54 10.31 2.27 -0.81
C LEU A 54 11.45 1.60 -1.57
N VAL A 55 12.66 2.10 -1.36
CA VAL A 55 13.87 1.59 -2.00
C VAL A 55 15.02 1.51 -1.01
N PHE A 56 15.97 0.63 -1.28
CA PHE A 56 17.22 0.53 -0.52
C PHE A 56 18.42 0.54 -1.45
N PRO A 57 19.47 1.32 -1.15
CA PRO A 57 20.70 1.27 -1.92
C PRO A 57 21.50 0.03 -1.52
N ASP A 58 21.85 -0.80 -2.49
CA ASP A 58 22.78 -1.92 -2.34
C ASP A 58 24.19 -1.47 -2.73
N THR A 59 25.01 -1.24 -1.71
CA THR A 59 26.35 -0.66 -1.84
C THR A 59 27.37 -1.59 -2.47
N ILE A 60 27.18 -2.91 -2.38
CA ILE A 60 28.12 -3.90 -2.95
C ILE A 60 27.88 -4.03 -4.45
N ASN A 61 26.62 -4.17 -4.86
CA ASN A 61 26.29 -4.36 -6.28
C ASN A 61 26.04 -3.03 -7.03
N LYS A 62 26.03 -1.89 -6.33
CA LYS A 62 25.71 -0.56 -6.88
C LYS A 62 24.35 -0.53 -7.58
N LYS A 63 23.32 -1.00 -6.86
CA LYS A 63 21.93 -1.07 -7.34
C LYS A 63 20.95 -0.44 -6.36
N ILE A 64 19.83 0.05 -6.87
CA ILE A 64 18.67 0.46 -6.07
C ILE A 64 17.68 -0.71 -6.02
N LEU A 65 17.53 -1.30 -4.84
CA LEU A 65 16.56 -2.34 -4.58
C LEU A 65 15.17 -1.72 -4.43
N VAL A 66 14.31 -1.90 -5.43
CA VAL A 66 12.96 -1.34 -5.44
C VAL A 66 11.99 -2.32 -4.78
N ILE A 67 11.31 -1.86 -3.73
CA ILE A 67 10.41 -2.70 -2.93
C ILE A 67 8.96 -2.45 -3.28
N THR A 68 8.57 -1.17 -3.32
CA THR A 68 7.24 -0.73 -3.74
C THR A 68 7.36 0.51 -4.60
N TYR A 69 6.35 0.68 -5.44
CA TYR A 69 6.04 1.90 -6.15
C TYR A 69 4.84 2.59 -5.48
N LYS A 70 4.61 3.86 -5.79
CA LYS A 70 3.37 4.56 -5.46
C LYS A 70 2.74 5.12 -6.71
N ILE A 71 1.41 5.16 -6.73
CA ILE A 71 0.65 5.83 -7.78
C ILE A 71 0.90 7.33 -7.68
N LEU A 72 1.20 7.98 -8.81
CA LEU A 72 1.22 9.43 -8.89
C LEU A 72 -0.21 9.97 -9.05
N LEU A 73 -0.65 10.76 -8.06
CA LEU A 73 -1.96 11.42 -8.05
C LEU A 73 -1.85 12.84 -8.64
N ASN A 74 -1.18 12.96 -9.78
CA ASN A 74 -0.82 14.23 -10.43
C ASN A 74 -1.70 14.58 -11.65
N ASN A 75 -2.82 13.87 -11.84
CA ASN A 75 -3.81 14.23 -12.85
C ASN A 75 -4.66 15.43 -12.40
N GLU A 76 -5.50 15.94 -13.30
CA GLU A 76 -6.37 17.10 -13.05
C GLU A 76 -7.25 16.93 -11.80
N LYS A 77 -7.67 15.69 -11.52
CA LYS A 77 -8.51 15.35 -10.36
C LYS A 77 -7.72 15.10 -9.08
N LYS A 78 -6.38 15.17 -9.11
CA LYS A 78 -5.47 14.80 -8.00
C LYS A 78 -5.84 13.46 -7.35
N GLY A 79 -6.14 12.46 -8.18
CA GLY A 79 -6.69 11.18 -7.73
C GLY A 79 -6.24 9.98 -8.55
N CYS A 80 -6.61 8.79 -8.08
CA CYS A 80 -6.28 7.53 -8.71
C CYS A 80 -6.86 7.51 -10.14
N PRO A 81 -6.05 7.24 -11.18
CA PRO A 81 -6.51 7.28 -12.57
C PRO A 81 -7.55 6.21 -12.92
N PHE A 82 -7.74 5.21 -12.04
CA PHE A 82 -8.77 4.18 -12.19
C PHE A 82 -10.08 4.51 -11.48
N PHE A 83 -10.20 5.69 -10.86
CA PHE A 83 -11.44 6.14 -10.25
C PHE A 83 -12.28 6.94 -11.26
N ASP A 84 -13.54 6.54 -11.39
CA ASP A 84 -14.57 7.22 -12.15
C ASP A 84 -15.70 7.68 -11.20
N GLU A 85 -16.28 8.85 -11.44
CA GLU A 85 -17.27 9.42 -10.53
C GLU A 85 -18.62 8.70 -10.57
N ASN A 86 -18.96 8.09 -11.71
CA ASN A 86 -20.24 7.40 -11.90
C ASN A 86 -20.18 5.93 -11.45
N THR A 87 -19.04 5.29 -11.68
CA THR A 87 -18.86 3.84 -11.49
C THR A 87 -17.89 3.49 -10.35
N GLY A 88 -17.22 4.49 -9.76
CA GLY A 88 -16.27 4.32 -8.68
C GLY A 88 -14.93 3.74 -9.13
N CYS A 89 -14.38 2.80 -8.37
CA CYS A 89 -13.10 2.18 -8.71
C CYS A 89 -13.27 1.16 -9.84
N THR A 90 -12.83 1.51 -11.06
CA THR A 90 -12.98 0.69 -12.28
C THR A 90 -12.09 -0.57 -12.32
N VAL A 91 -11.18 -0.71 -11.35
CA VAL A 91 -10.30 -1.88 -11.16
C VAL A 91 -10.68 -2.63 -9.88
N HIS A 92 -11.94 -2.58 -9.45
CA HIS A 92 -12.37 -3.04 -8.13
C HIS A 92 -11.94 -4.47 -7.79
N GLU A 93 -12.06 -5.37 -8.76
CA GLU A 93 -11.78 -6.81 -8.63
C GLU A 93 -10.27 -7.12 -8.62
N ILE A 94 -9.46 -6.25 -9.21
CA ILE A 94 -8.01 -6.42 -9.34
C ILE A 94 -7.23 -5.34 -8.60
N LYS A 95 -7.86 -4.72 -7.58
CA LYS A 95 -7.24 -3.68 -6.76
C LYS A 95 -5.89 -4.13 -6.21
N PRO A 96 -4.96 -3.20 -5.98
CA PRO A 96 -3.75 -3.46 -5.21
C PRO A 96 -4.04 -3.99 -3.80
N TYR A 97 -3.11 -4.71 -3.19
CA TYR A 97 -3.20 -5.22 -1.82
C TYR A 97 -3.53 -4.12 -0.81
N ALA A 98 -2.89 -2.95 -0.92
CA ALA A 98 -3.17 -1.82 -0.04
C ALA A 98 -4.64 -1.35 -0.17
N CYS A 99 -5.15 -1.27 -1.40
CA CYS A 99 -6.53 -0.88 -1.68
C CYS A 99 -7.56 -1.96 -1.30
N GLN A 100 -7.17 -3.23 -1.37
CA GLN A 100 -7.99 -4.37 -0.94
C GLN A 100 -8.13 -4.44 0.59
N ALA A 101 -7.09 -4.04 1.32
CA ALA A 101 -7.07 -4.00 2.78
C ALA A 101 -7.85 -2.82 3.36
N TYR A 102 -8.01 -1.73 2.59
CA TYR A 102 -8.70 -0.51 3.03
C TYR A 102 -10.12 -0.80 3.55
N PRO A 103 -10.53 -0.26 4.71
CA PRO A 103 -9.87 0.80 5.49
C PRO A 103 -8.94 0.27 6.60
N LEU A 104 -8.63 -1.02 6.62
CA LEU A 104 -7.80 -1.62 7.66
C LEU A 104 -6.32 -1.51 7.34
N SER A 105 -5.52 -1.37 8.40
CA SER A 105 -4.08 -1.62 8.37
C SER A 105 -3.69 -2.47 9.58
N LEU A 106 -2.73 -3.37 9.39
CA LEU A 106 -2.21 -4.24 10.44
C LEU A 106 -0.78 -3.87 10.75
N LYS A 107 -0.50 -3.71 12.05
CA LYS A 107 0.84 -3.42 12.56
C LYS A 107 1.21 -4.46 13.60
N ARG A 108 2.48 -4.86 13.63
CA ARG A 108 3.03 -5.66 14.72
C ARG A 108 3.50 -4.71 15.81
N ILE A 109 2.97 -4.87 17.03
CA ILE A 109 3.43 -4.12 18.20
C ILE A 109 4.65 -4.84 18.80
N ASP A 110 4.58 -6.16 18.92
CA ASP A 110 5.65 -6.98 19.48
C ASP A 110 5.65 -8.42 18.88
N SER A 111 6.41 -9.33 19.49
CA SER A 111 6.54 -10.71 19.03
C SER A 111 5.21 -11.49 18.98
N PHE A 112 4.22 -11.10 19.79
CA PHE A 112 2.97 -11.82 19.97
C PHE A 112 1.74 -11.00 19.56
N ASN A 113 1.80 -9.68 19.64
CA ASN A 113 0.64 -8.81 19.47
C ASN A 113 0.60 -8.10 18.10
N LEU A 114 -0.59 -8.10 17.51
CA LEU A 114 -0.96 -7.34 16.32
C LEU A 114 -1.96 -6.25 16.70
N GLU A 115 -1.81 -5.09 16.10
CA GLU A 115 -2.75 -3.97 16.15
C GLU A 115 -3.52 -3.90 14.84
N ILE A 116 -4.83 -3.65 14.92
CA ILE A 116 -5.65 -3.25 13.78
C ILE A 116 -5.91 -1.76 13.90
N THR A 117 -5.53 -1.00 12.89
CA THR A 117 -5.93 0.40 12.74
C THR A 117 -6.94 0.53 11.61
N ILE A 118 -7.84 1.50 11.75
CA ILE A 118 -8.93 1.76 10.81
C ILE A 118 -8.81 3.21 10.34
N ASP A 119 -8.79 3.43 9.03
CA ASP A 119 -8.74 4.77 8.46
C ASP A 119 -10.01 5.57 8.86
N PRO A 120 -9.87 6.67 9.63
CA PRO A 120 -11.01 7.43 10.13
C PRO A 120 -11.71 8.26 9.05
N LEU A 121 -11.10 8.42 7.86
CA LEU A 121 -11.68 9.17 6.75
C LEU A 121 -12.63 8.31 5.90
N CYS A 122 -12.62 6.99 6.08
CA CYS A 122 -13.54 6.12 5.36
C CYS A 122 -14.99 6.49 5.67
N HIS A 123 -15.80 6.80 4.65
CA HIS A 123 -17.20 7.22 4.85
C HIS A 123 -18.02 6.21 5.67
N PHE A 124 -17.83 4.90 5.47
CA PHE A 124 -18.48 3.88 6.30
C PHE A 124 -18.07 4.01 7.77
N VAL A 125 -16.78 4.24 8.02
CA VAL A 125 -16.22 4.38 9.38
C VAL A 125 -16.76 5.65 10.05
N ILE A 126 -16.87 6.75 9.29
CA ILE A 126 -17.48 8.00 9.76
C ILE A 126 -18.95 7.77 10.16
N GLN A 127 -19.74 7.14 9.28
CA GLN A 127 -21.16 6.87 9.51
C GLN A 127 -21.42 5.95 10.71
N HIS A 128 -20.48 5.06 11.02
CA HIS A 128 -20.63 4.06 12.08
C HIS A 128 -19.63 4.24 13.24
N ARG A 129 -19.05 5.44 13.40
CA ARG A 129 -17.96 5.71 14.35
C ARG A 129 -18.28 5.29 15.78
N GLU A 130 -19.47 5.64 16.27
CA GLU A 130 -19.88 5.32 17.65
C GLU A 130 -20.12 3.81 17.85
N ALA A 131 -20.62 3.11 16.82
CA ALA A 131 -20.76 1.66 16.87
C ALA A 131 -19.39 0.96 16.86
N LEU A 132 -18.44 1.47 16.07
CA LEU A 132 -17.07 0.96 16.00
C LEU A 132 -16.31 1.18 17.31
N LYS A 133 -16.41 2.37 17.92
CA LYS A 133 -15.80 2.66 19.23
C LYS A 133 -16.29 1.73 20.33
N LYS A 134 -17.58 1.39 20.33
CA LYS A 134 -18.17 0.45 21.30
C LYS A 134 -17.71 -1.00 21.08
N LYS A 135 -17.21 -1.33 19.89
CA LYS A 135 -16.76 -2.67 19.48
C LYS A 135 -15.24 -2.71 19.28
N ALA A 136 -14.51 -2.23 20.28
CA ALA A 136 -13.05 -2.03 20.20
C ALA A 136 -12.21 -3.32 20.26
N ASP A 137 -12.81 -4.49 20.51
CA ASP A 137 -12.07 -5.75 20.55
C ASP A 137 -11.77 -6.29 19.15
N MET A 138 -10.66 -7.02 19.04
CA MET A 138 -10.15 -7.52 17.77
C MET A 138 -11.13 -8.47 17.06
N GLU A 139 -11.87 -9.31 17.80
CA GLU A 139 -12.79 -10.28 17.20
C GLU A 139 -14.03 -9.59 16.63
N SER A 140 -14.54 -8.57 17.31
CA SER A 140 -15.61 -7.73 16.78
C SER A 140 -15.20 -7.01 15.50
N ILE A 141 -13.98 -6.44 15.46
CA ILE A 141 -13.46 -5.80 14.24
C ILE A 141 -13.33 -6.81 13.09
N LYS A 142 -12.79 -8.01 13.34
CA LYS A 142 -12.73 -9.08 12.32
C LYS A 142 -14.10 -9.46 11.76
N LYS A 143 -15.14 -9.48 12.61
CA LYS A 143 -16.52 -9.76 12.18
C LYS A 143 -17.10 -8.64 11.32
N ILE A 144 -16.87 -7.37 11.69
CA ILE A 144 -17.35 -6.22 10.93
C ILE A 144 -16.66 -6.15 9.57
N PHE A 145 -15.33 -6.34 9.54
CA PHE A 145 -14.51 -6.27 8.34
C PHE A 145 -14.17 -7.67 7.82
N LYS A 146 -15.19 -8.53 7.72
CA LYS A 146 -15.03 -9.96 7.41
C LYS A 146 -14.25 -10.23 6.13
N ASN A 147 -14.40 -9.39 5.11
CA ASN A 147 -13.75 -9.56 3.82
C ASN A 147 -12.41 -8.80 3.72
N GLU A 148 -12.29 -7.69 4.42
CA GLU A 148 -11.14 -6.78 4.38
C GLU A 148 -10.03 -7.26 5.32
N TYR A 149 -10.37 -7.87 6.46
CA TYR A 149 -9.37 -8.36 7.41
C TYR A 149 -8.45 -9.44 6.80
N PRO A 150 -8.95 -10.49 6.12
CA PRO A 150 -8.08 -11.45 5.44
C PRO A 150 -7.19 -10.80 4.36
N LYS A 151 -7.70 -9.77 3.68
CA LYS A 151 -6.93 -9.00 2.67
C LYS A 151 -5.83 -8.17 3.31
N ALA A 152 -6.12 -7.52 4.44
CA ALA A 152 -5.15 -6.80 5.25
C ALA A 152 -4.07 -7.73 5.82
N GLU A 153 -4.45 -8.93 6.26
CA GLU A 153 -3.50 -9.96 6.70
C GLU A 153 -2.60 -10.41 5.55
N LYS A 154 -3.17 -10.64 4.36
CA LYS A 154 -2.39 -10.99 3.17
C LYS A 154 -1.39 -9.89 2.80
N PHE A 155 -1.81 -8.62 2.83
CA PHE A 155 -0.92 -7.47 2.61
C PHE A 155 0.21 -7.41 3.65
N PHE A 156 -0.12 -7.56 4.93
CA PHE A 156 0.86 -7.61 6.02
C PHE A 156 1.87 -8.76 5.86
N ARG A 157 1.40 -9.97 5.54
CA ARG A 157 2.25 -11.15 5.32
C ARG A 157 3.17 -10.95 4.12
N LYS A 158 2.70 -10.33 3.03
CA LYS A 158 3.51 -9.99 1.86
C LYS A 158 4.66 -9.03 2.24
N ASN A 159 4.36 -7.97 2.99
CA ASN A 159 5.39 -7.07 3.54
C ASN A 159 6.43 -7.84 4.39
N LYS A 160 5.99 -8.79 5.23
CA LYS A 160 6.91 -9.62 6.02
C LYS A 160 7.78 -10.55 5.18
N ARG A 161 7.24 -11.16 4.12
CA ARG A 161 8.03 -11.99 3.21
C ARG A 161 9.14 -11.20 2.53
N ILE A 162 8.84 -9.98 2.09
CA ILE A 162 9.82 -9.08 1.50
C ILE A 162 10.91 -8.72 2.50
N GLN A 163 10.53 -8.30 3.72
CA GLN A 163 11.48 -7.99 4.79
C GLN A 163 12.41 -9.18 5.09
N LEU A 164 11.86 -10.39 5.17
CA LEU A 164 12.64 -11.62 5.39
C LEU A 164 13.56 -11.94 4.21
N LYS A 165 13.10 -11.73 2.96
CA LYS A 165 13.94 -11.91 1.76
C LYS A 165 15.14 -10.98 1.78
N ILE A 166 14.95 -9.69 2.07
CA ILE A 166 16.04 -8.71 2.17
C ILE A 166 17.03 -9.13 3.27
N ARG A 167 16.54 -9.44 4.47
CA ARG A 167 17.40 -9.89 5.58
C ARG A 167 18.20 -11.16 5.24
N LYS A 168 17.59 -12.09 4.52
CA LYS A 168 18.28 -13.30 4.04
C LYS A 168 19.39 -12.95 3.05
N LEU A 169 19.13 -12.05 2.10
CA LEU A 169 20.15 -11.58 1.15
C LEU A 169 21.31 -10.86 1.86
N GLU A 170 21.03 -10.02 2.87
CA GLU A 170 22.06 -9.38 3.70
C GLU A 170 22.88 -10.42 4.50
N ALA A 171 22.21 -11.39 5.14
CA ALA A 171 22.88 -12.45 5.92
C ALA A 171 23.76 -13.36 5.04
N GLU A 172 23.34 -13.62 3.81
CA GLU A 172 24.11 -14.34 2.79
C GLU A 172 25.18 -13.46 2.12
N LYS A 173 25.35 -12.19 2.54
CA LYS A 173 26.28 -11.20 1.99
C LYS A 173 26.11 -10.95 0.48
N LYS A 174 24.90 -11.18 -0.04
CA LYS A 174 24.56 -10.93 -1.45
C LYS A 174 24.24 -9.47 -1.74
N ILE A 175 23.80 -8.74 -0.73
CA ILE A 175 23.52 -7.30 -0.77
C ILE A 175 24.08 -6.65 0.49
N SER A 176 24.31 -5.33 0.46
CA SER A 176 24.62 -4.55 1.66
C SER A 176 23.87 -3.22 1.66
N ILE A 177 22.94 -3.09 2.62
CA ILE A 177 22.14 -1.89 2.82
C ILE A 177 22.77 -1.07 3.96
N PRO A 178 23.21 0.17 3.68
CA PRO A 178 23.83 1.02 4.69
C PRO A 178 22.82 1.38 5.77
N ARG A 179 23.23 1.31 7.03
CA ARG A 179 22.40 1.76 8.18
C ARG A 179 22.44 3.27 8.32
N GLU A 180 23.52 3.89 7.89
CA GLU A 180 23.74 5.34 7.87
C GLU A 180 24.19 5.72 6.45
N ILE A 181 23.47 6.63 5.81
CA ILE A 181 23.79 7.18 4.50
C ILE A 181 23.38 8.65 4.49
N THR A 182 24.22 9.53 3.94
CA THR A 182 23.86 10.95 3.81
C THR A 182 22.82 11.12 2.71
N LEU A 183 22.04 12.21 2.79
CA LEU A 183 21.05 12.52 1.76
C LEU A 183 21.71 12.69 0.37
N GLU A 184 22.91 13.29 0.33
CA GLU A 184 23.68 13.47 -0.91
C GLU A 184 24.10 12.12 -1.51
N GLN A 185 24.68 11.23 -0.71
CA GLN A 185 25.06 9.89 -1.15
C GLN A 185 23.86 9.08 -1.64
N PHE A 186 22.73 9.19 -0.93
CA PHE A 186 21.50 8.51 -1.32
C PHE A 186 20.96 9.05 -2.66
N ASN A 187 20.94 10.37 -2.84
CA ASN A 187 20.50 10.99 -4.09
C ASN A 187 21.44 10.67 -5.26
N ASP A 188 22.75 10.61 -5.03
CA ASP A 188 23.72 10.16 -6.03
C ASP A 188 23.45 8.71 -6.46
N ALA A 189 23.23 7.82 -5.50
CA ALA A 189 22.85 6.43 -5.78
C ALA A 189 21.54 6.36 -6.59
N LEU A 190 20.51 7.12 -6.20
CA LEU A 190 19.25 7.18 -6.95
C LEU A 190 19.44 7.70 -8.39
N LYS A 191 20.41 8.57 -8.63
CA LYS A 191 20.68 9.10 -9.98
C LYS A 191 21.46 8.12 -10.85
N ASN A 192 22.44 7.43 -10.26
CA ASN A 192 23.48 6.75 -11.02
C ASN A 192 23.36 5.22 -11.02
N TRP A 193 22.63 4.61 -10.10
CA TRP A 193 22.61 3.15 -9.93
C TRP A 193 21.40 2.52 -10.63
N GLU A 194 21.60 1.31 -11.17
CA GLU A 194 20.53 0.54 -11.82
C GLU A 194 19.48 0.09 -10.82
N ARG A 195 18.23 -0.09 -11.27
CA ARG A 195 17.12 -0.56 -10.44
C ARG A 195 17.02 -2.07 -10.50
N GLU A 196 16.80 -2.69 -9.34
CA GLU A 196 16.48 -4.10 -9.22
C GLU A 196 15.27 -4.30 -8.31
N GLU A 197 14.22 -4.92 -8.83
CA GLU A 197 12.98 -5.10 -8.08
C GLU A 197 13.02 -6.34 -7.16
N ILE A 198 12.62 -6.15 -5.90
CA ILE A 198 12.50 -7.25 -4.94
C ILE A 198 11.10 -7.86 -5.00
N ARG A 199 10.97 -8.91 -5.81
CA ARG A 199 9.73 -9.67 -5.95
C ARG A 199 9.64 -10.85 -4.99
N THR A 200 8.44 -11.17 -4.51
CA THR A 200 8.17 -12.38 -3.69
C THR A 200 6.99 -13.14 -4.27
N LYS A 201 6.98 -14.48 -4.16
CA LYS A 201 5.82 -15.29 -4.51
C LYS A 201 4.72 -15.19 -3.44
#